data_AF-A0A951U954-F1
#
_entry.id   AF-A0A951U954-F1
#
_cell.length_a   1.000
_cell.length_b   1.000
_cell.length_c   1.000
_cell.angle_alpha   90.00
_cell.angle_beta   90.00
_cell.angle_gamma   90.00
#
_symmetry.space_group_name_H-M   'P 1'
#
loop_
_entity.id
_entity.type
_entity.pdbx_description
1 polymer ?
#
loop_
_entity_poly.entity_id
_entity_poly.type
_entity_poly.pdbx_seq_one_letter_code
_entity_poly.pdbx_strand_id
1 'polypeptide(L)'
;MKLRSFFYALAAGTVALLAIAAVGFSWLTSQSPLNILRGGTVTNPTTTIFVPKQAPIMASLLVNPDRLEAFRQLVARPANRRRSRAELNQIEESLLANTDINYRRDIQPWIGDEITFAVTSLDFDRNQENAAQPGYLVAATTKDAQKAREFLQLFYSKQAIAGTEDLVFEQYKGVNLTYKRPIAPIVGSNQTPTPPVWTSAVVGDRFVLFANHPKVLRNALNNVQAANLNLEDDPEYQQVLQSLNEPRIGFSFVNLPALAAWISNQPIPTQESFQASDTVAIALSLNSQGLLAQTALLGSQPSEQSQSPTLSKPVEALQYIPAESSLAIAGTDLNQFWNRLSTARGDDDTLKSLLDQPIASLQSRWGIQLPEDIFSWVQGEYALSLLPRPDRDNPDWIFVAEKVPGTTAEESIEHLDAVAKQQGLSIGNLPLGDKTITAWTKLLTTSAITGKDDNLLKLEAQVRGVHTAVGNYEVFTSSIEAMDEALQGLENSLVKSDKFKNAIAPLPEQNDGYLYLDWTQGETLIKRQLPIVQVVELVAKPLFEHLRSLSISSYGIDNGVQHSKLFFQLHNANES
;
A
#
# COMPACT_ATOMS: atom_id res chain seq x y z
N MET A 1 -1.95 4.16 29.25
CA MET A 1 -2.17 4.35 27.79
C MET A 1 -3.48 3.66 27.39
N LYS A 2 -4.17 4.12 26.34
CA LYS A 2 -5.38 3.42 25.84
C LYS A 2 -4.96 2.13 25.11
N LEU A 3 -5.70 1.03 25.26
CA LEU A 3 -5.40 -0.27 24.63
C LEU A 3 -5.02 -0.15 23.14
N ARG A 4 -5.80 0.66 22.42
CA ARG A 4 -5.60 0.95 21.00
C ARG A 4 -4.18 1.48 20.71
N SER A 5 -3.59 2.35 21.55
CA SER A 5 -2.25 2.87 21.28
C SER A 5 -1.12 1.84 21.48
N PHE A 6 -1.32 0.83 22.33
CA PHE A 6 -0.34 -0.26 22.44
C PHE A 6 -0.44 -1.22 21.24
N PHE A 7 -1.65 -1.58 20.81
CA PHE A 7 -1.81 -2.40 19.61
C PHE A 7 -1.53 -1.65 18.31
N TYR A 8 -1.72 -0.32 18.26
CA TYR A 8 -1.17 0.51 17.20
C TYR A 8 0.36 0.54 17.27
N ALA A 9 1.00 0.61 18.44
CA ALA A 9 2.47 0.51 18.53
C ALA A 9 3.00 -0.88 18.11
N LEU A 10 2.25 -1.95 18.37
CA LEU A 10 2.61 -3.33 18.00
C LEU A 10 2.34 -3.65 16.52
N ALA A 11 1.24 -3.13 15.96
CA ALA A 11 0.94 -3.22 14.53
C ALA A 11 1.83 -2.29 13.71
N ALA A 12 2.02 -1.04 14.14
CA ALA A 12 3.05 -0.14 13.62
C ALA A 12 4.44 -0.75 13.79
N GLY A 13 4.67 -1.51 14.86
CA GLY A 13 5.92 -2.24 15.07
C GLY A 13 6.14 -3.41 14.14
N THR A 14 5.07 -4.15 13.83
CA THR A 14 5.12 -5.19 12.81
C THR A 14 5.35 -4.57 11.42
N VAL A 15 4.63 -3.49 11.08
CA VAL A 15 4.82 -2.72 9.84
C VAL A 15 6.21 -2.07 9.75
N ALA A 16 6.74 -1.53 10.85
CA ALA A 16 8.07 -0.93 10.92
C ALA A 16 9.17 -2.00 10.86
N LEU A 17 8.99 -3.18 11.47
CA LEU A 17 9.89 -4.33 11.31
C LEU A 17 9.88 -4.86 9.87
N LEU A 18 8.72 -4.88 9.21
CA LEU A 18 8.59 -5.19 7.78
C LEU A 18 9.28 -4.13 6.90
N ALA A 19 9.23 -2.84 7.26
CA ALA A 19 9.94 -1.77 6.55
C ALA A 19 11.46 -1.76 6.82
N ILE A 20 11.88 -2.07 8.06
CA ILE A 20 13.28 -2.20 8.49
C ILE A 20 14.05 -3.21 7.66
N ALA A 21 13.37 -4.28 7.27
CA ALA A 21 13.93 -5.38 6.49
C ALA A 21 14.64 -4.91 5.21
N ALA A 22 14.27 -3.75 4.66
CA ALA A 22 14.63 -3.29 3.32
C ALA A 22 16.10 -2.94 3.05
N VAL A 23 16.97 -2.80 4.07
CA VAL A 23 18.12 -1.84 3.95
C VAL A 23 19.54 -2.48 4.05
N GLY A 24 19.83 -3.71 3.58
CA GLY A 24 21.24 -4.22 3.61
C GLY A 24 21.72 -5.50 2.86
N PHE A 25 22.86 -5.41 2.17
CA PHE A 25 23.58 -6.40 1.35
C PHE A 25 25.13 -6.18 1.34
N SER A 26 25.97 -7.22 1.44
CA SER A 26 27.47 -7.21 1.49
C SER A 26 28.15 -7.77 2.78
N TRP A 27 28.01 -9.10 2.89
CA TRP A 27 29.08 -10.08 3.15
C TRP A 27 29.68 -10.31 4.57
N LEU A 28 29.96 -11.55 5.02
CA LEU A 28 29.30 -12.88 4.90
C LEU A 28 29.87 -13.84 5.98
N THR A 29 29.19 -14.97 6.21
CA THR A 29 29.55 -16.20 6.98
C THR A 29 29.11 -16.18 8.46
N SER A 30 28.45 -17.22 8.98
CA SER A 30 28.56 -18.66 8.67
C SER A 30 27.26 -19.46 8.43
N GLN A 31 26.07 -18.84 8.35
CA GLN A 31 24.85 -19.48 7.79
C GLN A 31 24.20 -18.52 6.80
N SER A 32 23.97 -18.95 5.55
CA SER A 32 24.01 -18.03 4.41
C SER A 32 22.73 -17.20 4.19
N PRO A 33 22.78 -15.86 4.25
CA PRO A 33 21.67 -14.98 3.88
C PRO A 33 21.33 -14.95 2.38
N LEU A 34 21.97 -15.78 1.53
CA LEU A 34 21.72 -15.85 0.08
C LEU A 34 20.24 -16.03 -0.31
N ASN A 35 19.43 -16.72 0.51
CA ASN A 35 18.00 -16.84 0.26
C ASN A 35 17.29 -15.49 0.38
N ILE A 36 17.62 -14.69 1.40
CA ILE A 36 17.10 -13.33 1.58
C ILE A 36 17.51 -12.44 0.38
N LEU A 37 18.71 -12.66 -0.18
CA LEU A 37 19.16 -11.96 -1.40
C LEU A 37 18.41 -12.39 -2.67
N ARG A 38 17.65 -13.49 -2.64
CA ARG A 38 16.71 -13.94 -3.68
C ARG A 38 15.27 -13.45 -3.43
N GLY A 39 15.07 -12.54 -2.47
CA GLY A 39 13.77 -11.99 -2.07
C GLY A 39 13.27 -12.44 -0.69
N GLY A 40 13.78 -13.56 -0.16
CA GLY A 40 13.34 -14.07 1.14
C GLY A 40 13.60 -15.57 1.37
N THR A 41 13.07 -16.11 2.46
CA THR A 41 13.13 -17.54 2.77
C THR A 41 11.74 -18.13 2.60
N VAL A 42 11.49 -18.90 1.53
CA VAL A 42 10.17 -19.50 1.28
C VAL A 42 9.85 -20.54 2.37
N THR A 43 9.13 -20.08 3.38
CA THR A 43 8.38 -20.86 4.36
C THR A 43 7.03 -20.18 4.48
N ASN A 44 5.94 -20.93 4.30
CA ASN A 44 4.60 -20.40 4.54
C ASN A 44 4.42 -20.10 6.04
N PRO A 45 3.57 -19.13 6.41
CA PRO A 45 3.21 -18.92 7.80
C PRO A 45 2.70 -20.24 8.41
N THR A 46 3.20 -20.61 9.59
CA THR A 46 2.80 -21.83 10.32
C THR A 46 1.94 -21.53 11.54
N THR A 47 1.83 -20.25 11.91
CA THR A 47 1.02 -19.75 13.04
C THR A 47 -0.44 -19.45 12.67
N THR A 48 -0.76 -19.48 11.38
CA THR A 48 -2.12 -19.46 10.78
C THR A 48 -3.11 -20.41 11.44
N ILE A 49 -2.64 -21.57 11.93
CA ILE A 49 -3.45 -22.53 12.71
C ILE A 49 -4.09 -21.93 13.97
N PHE A 50 -3.54 -20.84 14.52
CA PHE A 50 -4.07 -20.11 15.67
C PHE A 50 -5.01 -18.97 15.27
N VAL A 51 -4.94 -18.51 14.02
CA VAL A 51 -5.72 -17.39 13.50
C VAL A 51 -7.07 -17.91 13.01
N PRO A 52 -8.21 -17.30 13.38
CA PRO A 52 -9.50 -17.72 12.84
C PRO A 52 -9.62 -17.26 11.38
N LYS A 53 -10.24 -18.06 10.50
CA LYS A 53 -10.41 -17.68 9.08
C LYS A 53 -11.16 -16.36 8.85
N GLN A 54 -12.06 -16.01 9.77
CA GLN A 54 -12.80 -14.74 9.80
C GLN A 54 -12.01 -13.56 10.41
N ALA A 55 -10.68 -13.62 10.42
CA ALA A 55 -9.82 -12.53 10.89
C ALA A 55 -9.82 -11.37 9.86
N PRO A 56 -10.14 -10.13 10.26
CA PRO A 56 -10.04 -8.96 9.37
C PRO A 56 -8.65 -8.78 8.73
N ILE A 57 -7.61 -9.07 9.51
CA ILE A 57 -6.22 -8.98 9.06
C ILE A 57 -5.32 -9.91 9.86
N MET A 58 -4.42 -10.57 9.14
CA MET A 58 -3.25 -11.27 9.65
C MET A 58 -2.01 -10.75 8.90
N ALA A 59 -0.93 -10.48 9.63
CA ALA A 59 0.37 -10.11 9.06
C ALA A 59 1.49 -10.89 9.75
N SER A 60 2.23 -11.67 8.97
CA SER A 60 3.36 -12.51 9.37
C SER A 60 4.66 -11.89 8.88
N LEU A 61 5.63 -11.70 9.79
CA LEU A 61 7.05 -11.62 9.45
C LEU A 61 7.59 -13.04 9.39
N LEU A 62 8.17 -13.44 8.26
CA LEU A 62 8.65 -14.80 7.93
C LEU A 62 10.19 -14.91 7.94
N VAL A 63 10.83 -14.01 8.68
CA VAL A 63 12.27 -13.99 8.89
C VAL A 63 12.58 -13.45 10.28
N ASN A 64 13.53 -14.08 10.99
CA ASN A 64 13.96 -13.61 12.30
C ASN A 64 14.52 -12.16 12.23
N PRO A 65 14.14 -11.25 13.15
CA PRO A 65 14.62 -9.86 13.14
C PRO A 65 16.15 -9.72 13.18
N ASP A 66 16.89 -10.62 13.84
CA ASP A 66 18.36 -10.64 13.81
C ASP A 66 18.90 -10.84 12.38
N ARG A 67 18.20 -11.62 11.54
CA ARG A 67 18.58 -11.80 10.13
C ARG A 67 18.26 -10.56 9.30
N LEU A 68 17.26 -9.77 9.69
CA LEU A 68 16.98 -8.46 9.09
C LEU A 68 17.97 -7.39 9.53
N GLU A 69 18.38 -7.36 10.81
CA GLU A 69 19.50 -6.52 11.25
C GLU A 69 20.78 -6.95 10.54
N ALA A 70 21.09 -8.25 10.50
CA ALA A 70 22.27 -8.78 9.83
C ALA A 70 22.25 -8.43 8.34
N PHE A 71 21.13 -8.61 7.65
CA PHE A 71 20.90 -8.09 6.29
C PHE A 71 21.21 -6.58 6.26
N ARG A 72 20.48 -5.75 7.01
CA ARG A 72 20.60 -4.27 7.06
C ARG A 72 22.04 -3.76 7.25
N GLN A 73 22.84 -4.41 8.10
CA GLN A 73 24.23 -4.03 8.33
C GLN A 73 25.16 -4.23 7.11
N LEU A 74 24.70 -4.93 6.07
CA LEU A 74 25.53 -5.31 4.95
C LEU A 74 25.60 -4.22 3.81
N VAL A 75 24.53 -3.54 3.29
CA VAL A 75 24.62 -2.42 2.24
C VAL A 75 24.62 -1.03 2.88
N ALA A 76 24.43 -0.98 4.19
CA ALA A 76 25.15 0.03 4.91
C ALA A 76 26.65 -0.10 4.55
N ARG A 77 27.11 0.76 3.62
CA ARG A 77 28.53 1.00 3.31
C ARG A 77 29.26 1.17 4.65
N PRO A 78 30.53 0.76 4.81
CA PRO A 78 31.18 0.71 6.12
C PRO A 78 31.02 1.95 7.01
N ALA A 79 31.02 3.15 6.42
CA ALA A 79 30.75 4.42 7.12
C ALA A 79 29.34 4.52 7.73
N ASN A 80 28.31 4.04 7.03
CA ASN A 80 26.90 4.20 7.41
C ASN A 80 26.40 3.09 8.36
N ARG A 81 27.17 2.00 8.53
CA ARG A 81 26.82 0.86 9.43
C ARG A 81 26.47 1.28 10.85
N ARG A 82 27.08 2.35 11.36
CA ARG A 82 26.75 2.92 12.68
C ARG A 82 25.38 3.59 12.70
N ARG A 83 25.03 4.36 11.66
CA ARG A 83 23.74 5.05 11.55
C ARG A 83 22.60 4.03 11.40
N SER A 84 22.75 3.06 10.50
CA SER A 84 21.73 2.02 10.29
C SER A 84 21.46 1.17 11.55
N ARG A 85 22.49 0.89 12.37
CA ARG A 85 22.31 0.25 13.70
C ARG A 85 21.60 1.16 14.71
N ALA A 86 21.90 2.47 14.70
CA ALA A 86 21.22 3.42 15.57
C ALA A 86 19.72 3.53 15.22
N GLU A 87 19.38 3.58 13.94
CA GLU A 87 17.99 3.56 13.46
C GLU A 87 17.26 2.26 13.82
N LEU A 88 17.92 1.10 13.72
CA LEU A 88 17.36 -0.18 14.18
C LEU A 88 17.06 -0.16 15.68
N ASN A 89 18.06 0.19 16.49
CA ASN A 89 17.90 0.27 17.94
C ASN A 89 16.82 1.29 18.33
N GLN A 90 16.75 2.45 17.67
CA GLN A 90 15.71 3.45 17.92
C GLN A 90 14.32 2.91 17.61
N ILE A 91 14.17 2.07 16.57
CA ILE A 91 12.89 1.44 16.29
C ILE A 91 12.61 0.36 17.34
N GLU A 92 13.53 -0.58 17.63
CA GLU A 92 13.39 -1.56 18.72
C GLU A 92 12.96 -0.91 20.05
N GLU A 93 13.63 0.18 20.43
CA GLU A 93 13.33 0.99 21.63
C GLU A 93 11.96 1.68 21.55
N SER A 94 11.53 2.16 20.37
CA SER A 94 10.22 2.80 20.20
C SER A 94 9.05 1.81 20.20
N LEU A 95 9.25 0.58 19.72
CA LEU A 95 8.24 -0.48 19.70
C LEU A 95 8.06 -1.12 21.07
N LEU A 96 9.15 -1.23 21.84
CA LEU A 96 9.14 -1.71 23.22
C LEU A 96 9.02 -0.56 24.24
N ALA A 97 8.88 0.68 23.79
CA ALA A 97 8.71 1.86 24.64
C ALA A 97 7.50 1.70 25.57
N ASN A 98 7.68 2.08 26.84
CA ASN A 98 6.67 1.90 27.89
C ASN A 98 6.36 0.43 28.23
N THR A 99 7.25 -0.50 27.86
CA THR A 99 7.29 -1.88 28.38
C THR A 99 8.60 -2.10 29.14
N ASP A 100 8.63 -3.04 30.10
CA ASP A 100 9.87 -3.45 30.79
C ASP A 100 10.73 -4.43 29.97
N ILE A 101 10.41 -4.61 28.68
CA ILE A 101 10.95 -5.63 27.78
C ILE A 101 12.08 -5.02 26.94
N ASN A 102 13.20 -5.72 26.85
CA ASN A 102 14.31 -5.38 25.96
C ASN A 102 14.53 -6.51 24.95
N TYR A 103 14.56 -6.21 23.65
CA TYR A 103 14.63 -7.23 22.59
C TYR A 103 15.79 -8.22 22.80
N ARG A 104 17.02 -7.71 22.93
CA ARG A 104 18.24 -8.54 23.01
C ARG A 104 18.32 -9.39 24.28
N ARG A 105 17.79 -8.90 25.40
CA ARG A 105 17.74 -9.62 26.69
C ARG A 105 16.60 -10.63 26.77
N ASP A 106 15.40 -10.22 26.35
CA ASP A 106 14.14 -10.87 26.74
C ASP A 106 13.43 -11.60 25.61
N ILE A 107 13.70 -11.26 24.34
CA ILE A 107 13.01 -11.83 23.15
C ILE A 107 13.99 -12.62 22.28
N GLN A 108 15.12 -12.00 21.91
CA GLN A 108 16.17 -12.56 21.07
C GLN A 108 16.62 -13.99 21.47
N PRO A 109 16.75 -14.37 22.75
CA PRO A 109 17.23 -15.69 23.12
C PRO A 109 16.33 -16.86 22.69
N TRP A 110 15.02 -16.63 22.52
CA TRP A 110 14.03 -17.67 22.18
C TRP A 110 13.28 -17.43 20.86
N ILE A 111 13.20 -16.19 20.37
CA ILE A 111 12.42 -15.88 19.17
C ILE A 111 12.91 -16.65 17.93
N GLY A 112 11.96 -17.28 17.23
CA GLY A 112 12.18 -18.07 16.01
C GLY A 112 12.21 -17.23 14.73
N ASP A 113 11.86 -17.85 13.61
CA ASP A 113 11.91 -17.22 12.28
C ASP A 113 10.56 -16.60 11.85
N GLU A 114 9.48 -16.81 12.61
CA GLU A 114 8.12 -16.34 12.29
C GLU A 114 7.51 -15.55 13.45
N ILE A 115 6.95 -14.37 13.16
CA ILE A 115 6.20 -13.53 14.10
C ILE A 115 4.94 -13.02 13.40
N THR A 116 3.77 -13.38 13.92
CA THR A 116 2.49 -13.09 13.29
C THR A 116 1.60 -12.29 14.22
N PHE A 117 1.10 -11.17 13.73
CA PHE A 117 0.06 -10.37 14.36
C PHE A 117 -1.27 -10.61 13.65
N ALA A 118 -2.37 -10.77 14.40
CA ALA A 118 -3.71 -10.86 13.85
C ALA A 118 -4.75 -10.12 14.69
N VAL A 119 -5.69 -9.47 14.00
CA VAL A 119 -6.98 -9.11 14.60
C VAL A 119 -7.87 -10.34 14.45
N THR A 120 -8.26 -10.97 15.56
CA THR A 120 -9.01 -12.26 15.52
C THR A 120 -10.52 -12.09 15.43
N SER A 121 -11.03 -10.93 15.83
CA SER A 121 -12.46 -10.59 15.89
C SER A 121 -12.62 -9.10 16.17
N LEU A 122 -13.64 -8.43 15.63
CA LEU A 122 -13.92 -7.03 16.01
C LEU A 122 -14.48 -6.90 17.43
N ASP A 123 -15.15 -7.95 17.90
CA ASP A 123 -15.59 -8.07 19.28
C ASP A 123 -15.36 -9.49 19.80
N PHE A 124 -14.42 -9.66 20.75
CA PHE A 124 -14.07 -10.99 21.27
C PHE A 124 -15.06 -11.47 22.34
N ASP A 125 -15.68 -10.56 23.11
CA ASP A 125 -16.60 -10.94 24.17
C ASP A 125 -18.04 -11.19 23.63
N ARG A 126 -18.40 -10.54 22.52
CA ARG A 126 -19.72 -10.58 21.85
C ARG A 126 -20.83 -9.93 22.69
N ASN A 127 -20.49 -8.91 23.47
CA ASN A 127 -21.42 -8.24 24.37
C ASN A 127 -21.93 -6.90 23.81
N GLN A 128 -23.18 -6.91 23.33
CA GLN A 128 -23.86 -5.72 22.81
C GLN A 128 -24.10 -4.62 23.86
N GLU A 129 -23.97 -4.91 25.15
CA GLU A 129 -24.12 -3.93 26.24
C GLU A 129 -22.85 -3.08 26.45
N ASN A 130 -21.73 -3.42 25.81
CA ASN A 130 -20.48 -2.68 25.95
C ASN A 130 -19.93 -2.18 24.58
N ALA A 131 -18.86 -1.39 24.64
CA ALA A 131 -18.18 -0.96 23.43
C ALA A 131 -17.28 -2.10 22.89
N ALA A 132 -17.59 -2.55 21.66
CA ALA A 132 -16.91 -3.65 20.96
C ALA A 132 -15.38 -3.70 21.19
N GLN A 133 -14.89 -4.88 21.57
CA GLN A 133 -13.51 -5.08 21.99
C GLN A 133 -12.76 -5.99 21.00
N PRO A 134 -11.91 -5.43 20.11
CA PRO A 134 -11.17 -6.25 19.17
C PRO A 134 -10.28 -7.27 19.88
N GLY A 135 -10.26 -8.50 19.36
CA GLY A 135 -9.33 -9.53 19.77
C GLY A 135 -8.01 -9.35 19.03
N TYR A 136 -6.91 -9.28 19.78
CA TYR A 136 -5.56 -9.18 19.22
C TYR A 136 -4.75 -10.39 19.65
N LEU A 137 -4.09 -11.03 18.68
CA LEU A 137 -3.21 -12.17 18.86
C LEU A 137 -1.83 -11.84 18.28
N VAL A 138 -0.79 -12.17 19.03
CA VAL A 138 0.56 -12.39 18.49
C VAL A 138 0.89 -13.86 18.65
N ALA A 139 1.30 -14.50 17.56
CA ALA A 139 1.82 -15.85 17.54
C ALA A 139 3.24 -15.83 16.98
N ALA A 140 4.22 -16.30 17.74
CA ALA A 140 5.61 -16.38 17.29
C ALA A 140 6.11 -17.81 17.37
N THR A 141 6.96 -18.22 16.43
CA THR A 141 7.74 -19.45 16.57
C THR A 141 8.84 -19.25 17.61
N THR A 142 9.26 -20.33 18.26
CA THR A 142 10.42 -20.33 19.17
C THR A 142 11.50 -21.29 18.72
N LYS A 143 12.76 -20.86 18.84
CA LYS A 143 13.95 -21.71 18.72
C LYS A 143 14.37 -22.32 20.07
N ASP A 144 13.78 -21.83 21.17
CA ASP A 144 14.06 -22.30 22.53
C ASP A 144 12.83 -22.08 23.43
N ALA A 145 11.99 -23.11 23.54
CA ALA A 145 10.78 -23.06 24.35
C ALA A 145 11.05 -22.97 25.86
N GLN A 146 12.24 -23.38 26.33
CA GLN A 146 12.60 -23.24 27.74
C GLN A 146 12.88 -21.77 28.07
N LYS A 147 13.74 -21.10 27.29
CA LYS A 147 14.02 -19.66 27.46
C LYS A 147 12.76 -18.79 27.31
N ALA A 148 11.82 -19.18 26.46
CA ALA A 148 10.51 -18.52 26.39
C ALA A 148 9.71 -18.64 27.70
N ARG A 149 9.67 -19.83 28.31
CA ARG A 149 9.00 -20.06 29.61
C ARG A 149 9.69 -19.27 30.74
N GLU A 150 11.03 -19.27 30.76
CA GLU A 150 11.83 -18.49 31.71
C GLU A 150 11.57 -16.98 31.58
N PHE A 151 11.53 -16.46 30.35
CA PHE A 151 11.17 -15.06 30.08
C PHE A 151 9.77 -14.73 30.62
N LEU A 152 8.75 -15.52 30.30
CA LEU A 152 7.38 -15.27 30.78
C LEU A 152 7.31 -15.30 32.31
N GLN A 153 7.95 -16.28 32.95
CA GLN A 153 8.01 -16.37 34.41
C GLN A 153 8.68 -15.15 35.04
N LEU A 154 9.79 -14.66 34.46
CA LEU A 154 10.48 -13.44 34.91
C LEU A 154 9.64 -12.17 34.65
N PHE A 155 8.93 -12.11 33.53
CA PHE A 155 8.05 -10.99 33.17
C PHE A 155 6.89 -10.85 34.17
N TYR A 156 6.13 -11.93 34.40
CA TYR A 156 5.00 -11.88 35.33
C TYR A 156 5.44 -11.76 36.79
N SER A 157 6.55 -12.37 37.22
CA SER A 157 7.03 -12.25 38.60
C SER A 157 7.47 -10.81 38.95
N LYS A 158 8.18 -10.11 38.04
CA LYS A 158 8.49 -8.68 38.20
C LYS A 158 7.22 -7.84 38.36
N GLN A 159 6.19 -8.14 37.57
CA GLN A 159 4.95 -7.35 37.58
C GLN A 159 3.99 -7.70 38.74
N ALA A 160 4.03 -8.93 39.28
CA ALA A 160 3.27 -9.31 40.47
C ALA A 160 3.71 -8.53 41.73
N ILE A 161 4.97 -8.11 41.78
CA ILE A 161 5.54 -7.30 42.89
C ILE A 161 4.91 -5.89 42.95
N ALA A 162 4.25 -5.42 41.87
CA ALA A 162 3.58 -4.12 41.84
C ALA A 162 2.25 -4.07 42.66
N GLY A 163 1.73 -5.21 43.12
CA GLY A 163 0.71 -5.28 44.17
C GLY A 163 -0.74 -4.93 43.80
N THR A 164 -1.04 -4.60 42.53
CA THR A 164 -2.39 -4.17 42.09
C THR A 164 -3.19 -5.24 41.33
N GLU A 165 -2.58 -6.38 40.99
CA GLU A 165 -3.16 -7.39 40.09
C GLU A 165 -2.77 -8.80 40.57
N ASP A 166 -3.71 -9.75 40.53
CA ASP A 166 -3.49 -11.17 40.81
C ASP A 166 -2.95 -11.89 39.57
N LEU A 167 -2.10 -12.90 39.76
CA LEU A 167 -1.48 -13.67 38.68
C LEU A 167 -2.15 -15.04 38.56
N VAL A 168 -2.96 -15.18 37.51
CA VAL A 168 -3.75 -16.39 37.25
C VAL A 168 -2.99 -17.33 36.33
N PHE A 169 -2.88 -18.58 36.76
CA PHE A 169 -2.43 -19.71 35.96
C PHE A 169 -3.65 -20.60 35.65
N GLU A 170 -4.03 -20.71 34.38
CA GLU A 170 -5.18 -21.48 33.91
C GLU A 170 -4.71 -22.58 32.95
N GLN A 171 -4.95 -23.84 33.28
CA GLN A 171 -4.72 -24.94 32.34
C GLN A 171 -5.94 -25.11 31.43
N TYR A 172 -5.78 -24.83 30.13
CA TYR A 172 -6.83 -24.94 29.14
C TYR A 172 -6.39 -25.89 28.01
N LYS A 173 -7.13 -27.00 27.82
CA LYS A 173 -6.89 -27.98 26.74
C LYS A 173 -5.42 -28.48 26.66
N GLY A 174 -4.78 -28.64 27.82
CA GLY A 174 -3.39 -29.10 27.95
C GLY A 174 -2.33 -27.99 27.86
N VAL A 175 -2.72 -26.73 27.60
CA VAL A 175 -1.82 -25.57 27.55
C VAL A 175 -1.97 -24.75 28.83
N ASN A 176 -0.85 -24.29 29.40
CA ASN A 176 -0.85 -23.40 30.55
C ASN A 176 -0.90 -21.95 30.10
N LEU A 177 -2.01 -21.27 30.39
CA LEU A 177 -2.20 -19.84 30.15
C LEU A 177 -1.79 -19.09 31.42
N THR A 178 -1.02 -18.02 31.25
CA THR A 178 -0.66 -17.10 32.34
C THR A 178 -1.20 -15.72 32.01
N TYR A 179 -1.94 -15.12 32.94
CA TYR A 179 -2.55 -13.81 32.75
C TYR A 179 -2.85 -13.12 34.07
N LYS A 180 -3.11 -11.81 34.02
CA LYS A 180 -3.44 -11.01 35.20
C LYS A 180 -4.94 -10.88 35.45
N ARG A 181 -5.35 -10.70 36.70
CA ARG A 181 -6.74 -10.38 37.05
C ARG A 181 -6.77 -9.23 38.06
N PRO A 182 -7.50 -8.13 37.79
CA PRO A 182 -7.68 -7.07 38.79
C PRO A 182 -8.31 -7.63 40.07
N ILE A 183 -7.75 -7.25 41.23
CA ILE A 183 -8.22 -7.69 42.55
C ILE A 183 -9.43 -6.83 42.95
N ALA A 184 -10.58 -7.17 42.38
CA ALA A 184 -11.89 -6.51 42.53
C ALA A 184 -11.98 -5.04 41.99
N PRO A 185 -13.17 -4.59 41.58
CA PRO A 185 -13.39 -3.20 41.17
C PRO A 185 -13.51 -2.27 42.39
N ILE A 186 -13.01 -1.03 42.26
CA ILE A 186 -13.28 0.03 43.23
C ILE A 186 -14.77 0.36 43.18
N VAL A 187 -15.52 -0.01 44.22
CA VAL A 187 -16.93 0.36 44.36
C VAL A 187 -17.03 1.87 44.55
N GLY A 188 -17.50 2.57 43.51
CA GLY A 188 -17.79 4.02 43.57
C GLY A 188 -17.24 4.88 42.43
N SER A 189 -16.32 4.38 41.59
CA SER A 189 -15.81 5.15 40.45
C SER A 189 -16.61 4.87 39.17
N ASN A 190 -17.54 5.77 38.83
CA ASN A 190 -18.07 5.82 37.47
C ASN A 190 -16.91 6.11 36.49
N GLN A 191 -16.71 5.23 35.52
CA GLN A 191 -15.71 5.28 34.44
C GLN A 191 -14.25 5.07 34.86
N THR A 192 -13.77 3.83 34.72
CA THR A 192 -12.42 3.55 34.21
C THR A 192 -12.42 2.18 33.52
N PRO A 193 -11.90 2.04 32.29
CA PRO A 193 -11.77 0.71 31.68
C PRO A 193 -10.82 -0.14 32.51
N THR A 194 -11.18 -1.40 32.78
CA THR A 194 -10.27 -2.39 33.38
C THR A 194 -8.96 -2.44 32.57
N PRO A 195 -7.79 -2.41 33.24
CA PRO A 195 -6.51 -2.50 32.53
C PRO A 195 -6.45 -3.82 31.74
N PRO A 196 -5.87 -3.81 30.53
CA PRO A 196 -5.91 -4.97 29.66
C PRO A 196 -5.11 -6.14 30.24
N VAL A 197 -5.73 -7.30 30.19
CA VAL A 197 -5.18 -8.56 30.70
C VAL A 197 -4.29 -9.19 29.63
N TRP A 198 -2.99 -8.98 29.75
CA TRP A 198 -2.00 -9.64 28.90
C TRP A 198 -1.95 -11.13 29.23
N THR A 199 -2.44 -11.94 28.29
CA THR A 199 -2.47 -13.39 28.40
C THR A 199 -1.39 -13.98 27.51
N SER A 200 -0.59 -14.91 28.02
CA SER A 200 0.38 -15.63 27.21
C SER A 200 0.39 -17.12 27.49
N ALA A 201 0.93 -17.88 26.55
CA ALA A 201 1.16 -19.32 26.66
C ALA A 201 2.32 -19.75 25.77
N VAL A 202 3.03 -20.80 26.19
CA VAL A 202 3.96 -21.55 25.32
C VAL A 202 3.24 -22.83 24.90
N VAL A 203 3.08 -23.04 23.60
CA VAL A 203 2.30 -24.15 23.01
C VAL A 203 3.25 -25.20 22.42
N GLY A 204 3.30 -26.35 23.07
CA GLY A 204 4.33 -27.37 22.82
C GLY A 204 5.72 -26.77 23.02
N ASP A 205 6.65 -27.12 22.12
CA ASP A 205 7.99 -26.52 22.05
C ASP A 205 8.21 -25.68 20.78
N ARG A 206 7.12 -25.28 20.09
CA ARG A 206 7.20 -24.59 18.79
C ARG A 206 6.71 -23.14 18.80
N PHE A 207 5.75 -22.79 19.65
CA PHE A 207 5.08 -21.49 19.59
C PHE A 207 4.99 -20.79 20.94
N VAL A 208 5.08 -19.46 20.91
CA VAL A 208 4.75 -18.55 22.01
C VAL A 208 3.63 -17.65 21.55
N LEU A 209 2.55 -17.61 22.31
CA LEU A 209 1.35 -16.84 22.00
C LEU A 209 1.15 -15.73 23.04
N PHE A 210 0.72 -14.55 22.58
CA PHE A 210 0.29 -13.44 23.41
C PHE A 210 -1.06 -12.93 22.91
N ALA A 211 -1.97 -12.57 23.82
CA ALA A 211 -3.26 -12.00 23.49
C ALA A 211 -3.68 -10.91 24.48
N ASN A 212 -4.55 -10.00 24.03
CA ASN A 212 -5.10 -8.92 24.86
C ASN A 212 -6.14 -9.38 25.90
N HIS A 213 -6.58 -10.65 25.83
CA HIS A 213 -7.54 -11.22 26.77
C HIS A 213 -7.51 -12.76 26.79
N PRO A 214 -7.78 -13.46 27.92
CA PRO A 214 -7.76 -14.93 27.98
C PRO A 214 -8.81 -15.61 27.08
N LYS A 215 -9.91 -14.93 26.73
CA LYS A 215 -10.90 -15.47 25.78
C LYS A 215 -10.32 -15.55 24.35
N VAL A 216 -9.51 -14.57 23.94
CA VAL A 216 -8.85 -14.57 22.62
C VAL A 216 -7.85 -15.71 22.51
N LEU A 217 -7.03 -15.92 23.56
CA LEU A 217 -6.05 -17.01 23.57
C LEU A 217 -6.73 -18.39 23.59
N ARG A 218 -7.84 -18.54 24.32
CA ARG A 218 -8.65 -19.78 24.29
C ARG A 218 -9.28 -20.03 22.93
N ASN A 219 -9.75 -18.99 22.23
CA ASN A 219 -10.23 -19.11 20.86
C ASN A 219 -9.11 -19.54 19.90
N ALA A 220 -7.91 -18.96 20.01
CA ALA A 220 -6.75 -19.37 19.22
C ALA A 220 -6.39 -20.85 19.42
N LEU A 221 -6.49 -21.36 20.66
CA LEU A 221 -6.31 -22.80 20.95
C LEU A 221 -7.48 -23.68 20.47
N ASN A 222 -8.67 -23.11 20.28
CA ASN A 222 -9.81 -23.84 19.69
C ASN A 222 -9.65 -24.00 18.18
N ASN A 223 -9.12 -22.99 17.49
CA ASN A 223 -8.85 -23.02 16.05
C ASN A 223 -7.93 -24.20 15.65
N VAL A 224 -6.90 -24.48 16.46
CA VAL A 224 -5.98 -25.62 16.27
C VAL A 224 -6.67 -26.98 16.38
N GLN A 225 -7.78 -27.09 17.11
CA GLN A 225 -8.49 -28.36 17.31
C GLN A 225 -9.57 -28.65 16.26
N ALA A 226 -9.94 -27.66 15.46
CA ALA A 226 -11.00 -27.76 14.47
C ALA A 226 -10.56 -27.06 13.18
N ALA A 227 -10.10 -27.86 12.21
CA ALA A 227 -9.55 -27.40 10.93
C ALA A 227 -10.42 -26.28 10.30
N ASN A 228 -11.74 -26.51 10.23
CA ASN A 228 -12.71 -25.59 9.64
C ASN A 228 -12.86 -24.21 10.32
N LEU A 229 -12.17 -23.95 11.44
CA LEU A 229 -12.17 -22.65 12.13
C LEU A 229 -10.91 -21.82 11.87
N ASN A 230 -9.77 -22.46 11.58
CA ASN A 230 -8.49 -21.77 11.43
C ASN A 230 -8.28 -21.25 10.00
N LEU A 231 -7.33 -20.34 9.82
CA LEU A 231 -6.98 -19.73 8.54
C LEU A 231 -6.09 -20.62 7.67
N GLU A 232 -5.31 -21.54 8.26
CA GLU A 232 -4.42 -22.46 7.52
C GLU A 232 -5.21 -23.39 6.59
N ASP A 233 -6.33 -23.94 7.08
CA ASP A 233 -7.20 -24.86 6.33
C ASP A 233 -8.28 -24.12 5.49
N ASP A 234 -8.19 -22.79 5.35
CA ASP A 234 -9.16 -22.01 4.59
C ASP A 234 -8.88 -22.08 3.07
N PRO A 235 -9.88 -22.38 2.21
CA PRO A 235 -9.66 -22.52 0.77
C PRO A 235 -9.20 -21.24 0.06
N GLU A 236 -9.73 -20.07 0.43
CA GLU A 236 -9.33 -18.79 -0.18
C GLU A 236 -7.88 -18.46 0.20
N TYR A 237 -7.54 -18.66 1.47
CA TYR A 237 -6.17 -18.53 1.98
C TYR A 237 -5.19 -19.43 1.21
N GLN A 238 -5.53 -20.71 1.04
CA GLN A 238 -4.69 -21.66 0.31
C GLN A 238 -4.53 -21.29 -1.16
N GLN A 239 -5.59 -20.82 -1.83
CA GLN A 239 -5.55 -20.39 -3.24
C GLN A 239 -4.62 -19.19 -3.44
N VAL A 240 -4.75 -18.12 -2.64
CA VAL A 240 -3.86 -16.95 -2.78
C VAL A 240 -2.42 -17.29 -2.38
N LEU A 241 -2.21 -18.12 -1.35
CA LEU A 241 -0.88 -18.55 -0.90
C LEU A 241 -0.15 -19.41 -1.95
N GLN A 242 -0.87 -20.28 -2.66
CA GLN A 242 -0.35 -21.08 -3.77
C GLN A 242 -0.06 -20.27 -5.03
N SER A 243 -0.68 -19.10 -5.19
CA SER A 243 -0.37 -18.18 -6.30
C SER A 243 0.90 -17.34 -6.03
N LEU A 244 1.14 -16.98 -4.77
CA LEU A 244 2.29 -16.18 -4.33
C LEU A 244 3.51 -17.09 -4.05
N ASN A 245 4.18 -17.54 -5.10
CA ASN A 245 5.30 -18.50 -5.00
C ASN A 245 6.70 -17.86 -4.84
N GLU A 246 6.83 -16.55 -4.98
CA GLU A 246 8.14 -15.90 -4.88
C GLU A 246 8.70 -15.86 -3.44
N PRO A 247 10.04 -15.87 -3.27
CA PRO A 247 10.69 -15.69 -1.98
C PRO A 247 10.26 -14.41 -1.28
N ARG A 248 9.88 -14.55 -0.02
CA ARG A 248 9.28 -13.50 0.82
C ARG A 248 9.92 -13.45 2.21
N ILE A 249 9.89 -12.26 2.80
CA ILE A 249 10.22 -11.96 4.19
C ILE A 249 8.99 -11.70 5.05
N GLY A 250 7.83 -11.48 4.43
CA GLY A 250 6.57 -11.29 5.14
C GLY A 250 5.37 -11.64 4.27
N PHE A 251 4.24 -11.88 4.91
CA PHE A 251 2.99 -12.24 4.28
C PHE A 251 1.82 -11.64 5.06
N SER A 252 0.92 -10.93 4.39
CA SER A 252 -0.33 -10.43 4.96
C SER A 252 -1.51 -11.09 4.27
N PHE A 253 -2.58 -11.38 5.02
CA PHE A 253 -3.90 -11.75 4.50
C PHE A 253 -4.91 -10.76 5.08
N VAL A 254 -5.72 -10.16 4.22
CA VAL A 254 -6.62 -9.06 4.55
C VAL A 254 -8.00 -9.34 3.97
N ASN A 255 -9.02 -9.33 4.82
CA ASN A 255 -10.41 -9.33 4.40
C ASN A 255 -10.89 -7.88 4.42
N LEU A 256 -11.10 -7.27 3.24
CA LEU A 256 -11.31 -5.83 3.10
C LEU A 256 -12.59 -5.34 3.82
N PRO A 257 -13.76 -6.00 3.76
CA PRO A 257 -14.97 -5.48 4.40
C PRO A 257 -14.89 -5.61 5.93
N ALA A 258 -14.25 -6.66 6.45
CA ALA A 258 -14.01 -6.78 7.89
C ALA A 258 -12.95 -5.78 8.39
N LEU A 259 -11.95 -5.45 7.56
CA LEU A 259 -10.99 -4.37 7.85
C LEU A 259 -11.66 -3.00 7.83
N ALA A 260 -12.51 -2.73 6.83
CA ALA A 260 -13.29 -1.49 6.72
C ALA A 260 -14.20 -1.31 7.94
N ALA A 261 -14.90 -2.38 8.37
CA ALA A 261 -15.70 -2.38 9.60
C ALA A 261 -14.85 -2.13 10.85
N TRP A 262 -13.64 -2.71 10.95
CA TRP A 262 -12.71 -2.47 12.06
C TRP A 262 -12.27 -1.01 12.17
N ILE A 263 -11.83 -0.42 11.05
CA ILE A 263 -11.31 0.95 10.98
C ILE A 263 -12.44 1.96 11.18
N SER A 264 -13.60 1.70 10.57
CA SER A 264 -14.79 2.57 10.63
C SER A 264 -15.60 2.39 11.92
N ASN A 265 -15.22 1.43 12.78
CA ASN A 265 -15.87 1.15 14.05
C ASN A 265 -17.37 0.72 13.87
N GLN A 266 -17.68 0.08 12.73
CA GLN A 266 -19.00 -0.38 12.27
C GLN A 266 -19.21 -1.89 12.57
N PRO A 267 -20.45 -2.40 12.61
CA PRO A 267 -20.70 -3.83 12.74
C PRO A 267 -20.16 -4.62 11.53
N ILE A 268 -19.67 -5.84 11.78
CA ILE A 268 -19.21 -6.75 10.71
C ILE A 268 -20.43 -7.15 9.86
N PRO A 269 -20.31 -7.18 8.52
CA PRO A 269 -21.27 -7.88 7.66
C PRO A 269 -21.46 -9.35 8.10
N THR A 270 -22.58 -9.99 7.78
CA THR A 270 -22.76 -11.43 8.08
C THR A 270 -21.97 -12.27 7.08
N GLN A 271 -21.58 -13.50 7.44
CA GLN A 271 -20.77 -14.35 6.53
C GLN A 271 -21.45 -14.59 5.16
N GLU A 272 -22.78 -14.54 5.10
CA GLU A 272 -23.59 -14.65 3.88
C GLU A 272 -23.54 -13.42 2.97
N SER A 273 -23.06 -12.27 3.47
CA SER A 273 -22.90 -11.04 2.69
C SER A 273 -21.45 -10.75 2.29
N PHE A 274 -20.48 -11.55 2.75
CA PHE A 274 -19.15 -11.58 2.12
C PHE A 274 -19.27 -12.45 0.88
N GLN A 275 -19.25 -11.82 -0.30
CA GLN A 275 -18.91 -12.53 -1.51
C GLN A 275 -17.40 -12.84 -1.46
N ALA A 276 -16.93 -13.86 -2.17
CA ALA A 276 -15.53 -14.33 -2.17
C ALA A 276 -14.55 -13.37 -2.92
N SER A 277 -14.88 -12.08 -2.90
CA SER A 277 -14.45 -11.03 -3.84
C SER A 277 -13.45 -10.04 -3.26
N ASP A 278 -13.38 -9.97 -1.92
CA ASP A 278 -12.82 -8.82 -1.21
C ASP A 278 -11.63 -9.22 -0.30
N THR A 279 -10.92 -10.28 -0.70
CA THR A 279 -9.76 -10.84 0.00
C THR A 279 -8.47 -10.47 -0.74
N VAL A 280 -7.48 -9.93 0.00
CA VAL A 280 -6.16 -9.55 -0.52
C VAL A 280 -5.06 -10.22 0.28
N ALA A 281 -4.20 -10.97 -0.39
CA ALA A 281 -2.90 -11.38 0.16
C ALA A 281 -1.78 -10.46 -0.33
N ILE A 282 -0.80 -10.18 0.53
CA ILE A 282 0.37 -9.34 0.24
C ILE A 282 1.64 -10.08 0.69
N ALA A 283 2.46 -10.54 -0.25
CA ALA A 283 3.79 -11.08 0.03
C ALA A 283 4.83 -9.95 -0.09
N LEU A 284 5.62 -9.73 0.97
CA LEU A 284 6.70 -8.74 0.99
C LEU A 284 8.04 -9.42 0.75
N SER A 285 8.85 -8.87 -0.15
CA SER A 285 10.17 -9.40 -0.54
C SER A 285 11.20 -8.29 -0.73
N LEU A 286 12.48 -8.66 -0.70
CA LEU A 286 13.60 -7.72 -0.67
C LEU A 286 14.29 -7.57 -2.02
N ASN A 287 14.54 -6.33 -2.43
CA ASN A 287 15.33 -5.98 -3.60
C ASN A 287 16.58 -5.18 -3.19
N SER A 288 17.64 -5.24 -4.00
CA SER A 288 18.86 -4.45 -3.82
C SER A 288 18.64 -2.91 -3.77
N GLN A 289 17.55 -2.41 -4.35
CA GLN A 289 17.20 -0.99 -4.41
C GLN A 289 15.95 -0.61 -3.58
N GLY A 290 15.34 -1.54 -2.82
CA GLY A 290 14.13 -1.24 -2.06
C GLY A 290 13.29 -2.45 -1.67
N LEU A 291 12.00 -2.21 -1.40
CA LEU A 291 11.03 -3.22 -0.98
C LEU A 291 10.10 -3.59 -2.15
N LEU A 292 9.86 -4.88 -2.34
CA LEU A 292 8.84 -5.40 -3.25
C LEU A 292 7.63 -5.88 -2.46
N ALA A 293 6.43 -5.62 -2.98
CA ALA A 293 5.18 -6.20 -2.51
C ALA A 293 4.46 -6.86 -3.69
N GLN A 294 4.09 -8.13 -3.54
CA GLN A 294 3.24 -8.84 -4.49
C GLN A 294 1.86 -9.01 -3.88
N THR A 295 0.83 -8.63 -4.62
CA THR A 295 -0.56 -8.76 -4.22
C THR A 295 -1.22 -9.88 -5.01
N ALA A 296 -2.05 -10.65 -4.33
CA ALA A 296 -3.02 -11.56 -4.91
C ALA A 296 -4.41 -11.11 -4.44
N LEU A 297 -5.21 -10.57 -5.36
CA LEU A 297 -6.64 -10.30 -5.16
C LEU A 297 -7.43 -11.54 -5.57
N LEU A 298 -8.39 -11.98 -4.75
CA LEU A 298 -9.33 -13.01 -5.16
C LEU A 298 -10.55 -12.36 -5.84
N GLY A 299 -10.79 -12.70 -7.12
CA GLY A 299 -11.87 -12.11 -7.91
C GLY A 299 -13.26 -12.64 -7.53
N SER A 300 -14.28 -11.82 -7.77
CA SER A 300 -15.68 -12.07 -7.35
C SER A 300 -16.33 -13.33 -7.95
N GLN A 301 -15.71 -13.94 -8.96
CA GLN A 301 -16.21 -15.16 -9.62
C GLN A 301 -15.06 -16.18 -9.74
N PRO A 302 -15.18 -17.38 -9.12
CA PRO A 302 -14.20 -18.48 -9.25
C PRO A 302 -14.02 -19.03 -10.68
N SER A 303 -14.75 -18.48 -11.65
CA SER A 303 -14.79 -18.85 -13.06
C SER A 303 -14.20 -17.79 -14.00
N GLU A 304 -13.57 -16.73 -13.47
CA GLU A 304 -12.78 -15.80 -14.29
C GLU A 304 -11.68 -16.56 -15.03
N GLN A 305 -11.75 -16.55 -16.37
CA GLN A 305 -10.78 -17.20 -17.24
C GLN A 305 -9.41 -16.54 -17.04
N SER A 306 -8.34 -17.35 -16.90
CA SER A 306 -6.99 -16.82 -16.75
C SER A 306 -6.66 -15.85 -17.91
N GLN A 307 -6.30 -14.62 -17.56
CA GLN A 307 -5.94 -13.56 -18.50
C GLN A 307 -4.43 -13.41 -18.51
N SER A 308 -3.81 -13.61 -19.68
CA SER A 308 -2.39 -13.33 -19.88
C SER A 308 -2.15 -11.82 -19.96
N PRO A 309 -0.98 -11.32 -19.53
CA PRO A 309 -0.66 -9.90 -19.60
C PRO A 309 -0.67 -9.36 -21.04
N THR A 310 -1.12 -8.12 -21.24
CA THR A 310 -1.25 -7.53 -22.59
C THR A 310 0.05 -6.97 -23.16
N LEU A 311 0.98 -6.53 -22.30
CA LEU A 311 2.26 -5.93 -22.66
C LEU A 311 3.43 -6.87 -22.45
N SER A 312 4.52 -6.62 -23.18
CA SER A 312 5.85 -7.24 -23.01
C SER A 312 6.99 -6.21 -22.96
N LYS A 313 6.66 -4.92 -23.07
CA LYS A 313 7.54 -3.75 -22.98
C LYS A 313 6.69 -2.54 -22.55
N PRO A 314 7.29 -1.46 -22.03
CA PRO A 314 6.59 -0.19 -21.88
C PRO A 314 6.00 0.30 -23.20
N VAL A 315 4.81 0.89 -23.14
CA VAL A 315 4.10 1.44 -24.30
C VAL A 315 4.85 2.62 -24.93
N GLU A 316 4.74 2.75 -26.25
CA GLU A 316 5.38 3.83 -27.01
C GLU A 316 4.77 5.20 -26.71
N ALA A 317 3.50 5.27 -26.27
CA ALA A 317 2.86 6.49 -25.75
C ALA A 317 3.69 7.22 -24.66
N LEU A 318 4.47 6.49 -23.85
CA LEU A 318 5.35 7.07 -22.83
C LEU A 318 6.52 7.91 -23.41
N GLN A 319 6.78 7.86 -24.71
CA GLN A 319 7.83 8.68 -25.34
C GLN A 319 7.51 10.17 -25.38
N TYR A 320 6.23 10.54 -25.25
CA TYR A 320 5.76 11.93 -25.16
C TYR A 320 5.60 12.41 -23.71
N ILE A 321 5.97 11.59 -22.73
CA ILE A 321 5.99 11.96 -21.31
C ILE A 321 7.41 12.41 -20.94
N PRO A 322 7.62 13.64 -20.44
CA PRO A 322 8.94 14.13 -20.03
C PRO A 322 9.59 13.31 -18.91
N ALA A 323 10.92 13.26 -18.88
CA ALA A 323 11.69 12.52 -17.88
C ALA A 323 11.53 13.03 -16.43
N GLU A 324 11.09 14.28 -16.23
CA GLU A 324 10.85 14.90 -14.92
C GLU A 324 9.37 14.90 -14.50
N SER A 325 8.55 14.06 -15.13
CA SER A 325 7.18 13.82 -14.69
C SER A 325 7.11 13.22 -13.28
N SER A 326 6.31 13.84 -12.41
CA SER A 326 6.09 13.38 -11.03
C SER A 326 5.22 12.12 -10.95
N LEU A 327 4.26 11.97 -11.87
CA LEU A 327 3.40 10.80 -12.01
C LEU A 327 3.35 10.38 -13.48
N ALA A 328 3.32 9.09 -13.75
CA ALA A 328 2.92 8.52 -15.04
C ALA A 328 2.04 7.29 -14.83
N ILE A 329 0.98 7.15 -15.62
CA ILE A 329 0.10 5.97 -15.68
C ILE A 329 0.00 5.62 -17.15
N ALA A 330 0.36 4.40 -17.55
CA ALA A 330 0.37 4.00 -18.94
C ALA A 330 0.05 2.52 -19.12
N GLY A 331 -0.61 2.20 -20.23
CA GLY A 331 -1.11 0.85 -20.53
C GLY A 331 -1.80 0.80 -21.89
N THR A 332 -2.66 -0.21 -22.07
CA THR A 332 -3.47 -0.42 -23.28
C THR A 332 -4.95 -0.52 -22.92
N ASP A 333 -5.83 -0.11 -23.83
CA ASP A 333 -7.29 -0.22 -23.69
C ASP A 333 -7.82 0.39 -22.38
N LEU A 334 -7.76 1.73 -22.31
CA LEU A 334 -8.24 2.50 -21.18
C LEU A 334 -9.74 2.30 -20.95
N ASN A 335 -10.51 2.05 -22.02
CA ASN A 335 -11.92 1.67 -21.95
C ASN A 335 -12.09 0.39 -21.12
N GLN A 336 -11.40 -0.68 -21.50
CA GLN A 336 -11.47 -1.95 -20.81
C GLN A 336 -10.91 -1.88 -19.38
N PHE A 337 -9.82 -1.17 -19.15
CA PHE A 337 -9.29 -0.91 -17.80
C PHE A 337 -10.35 -0.23 -16.91
N TRP A 338 -10.98 0.84 -17.41
CA TRP A 338 -12.01 1.56 -16.67
C TRP A 338 -13.26 0.71 -16.40
N ASN A 339 -13.69 -0.09 -17.38
CA ASN A 339 -14.84 -0.99 -17.24
C ASN A 339 -14.60 -2.13 -16.25
N ARG A 340 -13.39 -2.70 -16.20
CA ARG A 340 -13.00 -3.67 -15.15
C ARG A 340 -13.00 -2.99 -13.77
N LEU A 341 -12.38 -1.81 -13.67
CA LEU A 341 -12.31 -1.06 -12.42
C LEU A 341 -13.69 -0.61 -11.91
N SER A 342 -14.66 -0.32 -12.80
CA SER A 342 -16.03 0.02 -12.41
C SER A 342 -16.88 -1.19 -12.02
N THR A 343 -16.68 -2.35 -12.65
CA THR A 343 -17.43 -3.58 -12.33
C THR A 343 -16.90 -4.32 -11.10
N ALA A 344 -15.58 -4.33 -10.87
CA ALA A 344 -14.95 -5.00 -9.72
C ALA A 344 -15.29 -4.36 -8.35
N ARG A 345 -15.88 -3.16 -8.32
CA ARG A 345 -16.12 -2.39 -7.07
C ARG A 345 -17.36 -2.81 -6.28
N GLY A 346 -18.27 -3.62 -6.84
CA GLY A 346 -19.52 -4.00 -6.18
C GLY A 346 -20.33 -2.80 -5.66
N ASP A 347 -21.01 -3.01 -4.53
CA ASP A 347 -21.70 -1.95 -3.76
C ASP A 347 -20.79 -1.33 -2.66
N ASP A 348 -19.45 -1.49 -2.70
CA ASP A 348 -18.56 -0.90 -1.69
C ASP A 348 -18.38 0.62 -1.91
N ASP A 349 -19.25 1.37 -1.24
CA ASP A 349 -19.23 2.83 -1.14
C ASP A 349 -17.83 3.42 -0.80
N THR A 350 -17.00 2.68 -0.05
CA THR A 350 -15.74 3.20 0.49
C THR A 350 -14.70 3.41 -0.62
N LEU A 351 -14.36 2.36 -1.37
CA LEU A 351 -13.43 2.45 -2.50
C LEU A 351 -14.01 3.26 -3.66
N LYS A 352 -15.33 3.15 -3.86
CA LYS A 352 -16.08 3.96 -4.83
C LYS A 352 -15.89 5.46 -4.58
N SER A 353 -16.03 5.92 -3.33
CA SER A 353 -15.92 7.34 -2.99
C SER A 353 -14.54 7.96 -3.24
N LEU A 354 -13.46 7.18 -3.07
CA LEU A 354 -12.08 7.66 -3.25
C LEU A 354 -11.73 7.95 -4.72
N LEU A 355 -12.34 7.21 -5.67
CA LEU A 355 -12.08 7.35 -7.10
C LEU A 355 -13.12 8.21 -7.81
N ASP A 356 -14.40 8.09 -7.46
CA ASP A 356 -15.48 8.79 -8.16
C ASP A 356 -15.45 10.30 -7.86
N GLN A 357 -15.03 10.74 -6.66
CA GLN A 357 -14.97 12.17 -6.28
C GLN A 357 -14.01 13.03 -7.14
N PRO A 358 -12.72 12.67 -7.32
CA PRO A 358 -11.82 13.46 -8.18
C PRO A 358 -12.25 13.42 -9.66
N ILE A 359 -12.80 12.30 -10.12
CA ILE A 359 -13.26 12.13 -11.51
C ILE A 359 -14.52 12.94 -11.78
N ALA A 360 -15.53 12.88 -10.90
CA ALA A 360 -16.74 13.71 -10.99
C ALA A 360 -16.42 15.21 -10.88
N SER A 361 -15.43 15.59 -10.06
CA SER A 361 -14.94 16.97 -9.97
C SER A 361 -14.31 17.43 -11.30
N LEU A 362 -13.59 16.55 -11.99
CA LEU A 362 -12.99 16.83 -13.29
C LEU A 362 -14.06 16.92 -14.39
N GLN A 363 -14.99 15.95 -14.44
CA GLN A 363 -16.16 15.95 -15.33
C GLN A 363 -17.00 17.22 -15.16
N SER A 364 -17.31 17.62 -13.93
CA SER A 364 -18.09 18.84 -13.65
C SER A 364 -17.34 20.12 -14.04
N ARG A 365 -16.02 20.18 -13.83
CA ARG A 365 -15.19 21.34 -14.21
C ARG A 365 -15.09 21.52 -15.73
N TRP A 366 -15.07 20.42 -16.48
CA TRP A 366 -14.88 20.41 -17.93
C TRP A 366 -16.15 20.13 -18.72
N GLY A 367 -17.30 19.89 -18.05
CA GLY A 367 -18.59 19.59 -18.67
C GLY A 367 -18.58 18.38 -19.63
N ILE A 368 -17.68 17.43 -19.40
CA ILE A 368 -17.50 16.19 -20.19
C ILE A 368 -17.83 14.97 -19.33
N GLN A 369 -18.17 13.85 -19.97
CA GLN A 369 -18.30 12.55 -19.35
C GLN A 369 -17.09 11.70 -19.74
N LEU A 370 -16.08 11.60 -18.86
CA LEU A 370 -14.80 10.97 -19.20
C LEU A 370 -14.89 9.52 -19.75
N PRO A 371 -15.75 8.62 -19.23
CA PRO A 371 -15.90 7.28 -19.81
C PRO A 371 -16.41 7.31 -21.25
N GLU A 372 -17.40 8.14 -21.53
CA GLU A 372 -18.08 8.25 -22.81
C GLU A 372 -17.30 9.08 -23.85
N ASP A 373 -16.77 10.24 -23.46
CA ASP A 373 -16.12 11.22 -24.34
C ASP A 373 -14.62 10.96 -24.55
N ILE A 374 -13.95 10.27 -23.60
CA ILE A 374 -12.50 10.00 -23.67
C ILE A 374 -12.21 8.51 -23.61
N PHE A 375 -12.59 7.79 -22.57
CA PHE A 375 -12.09 6.42 -22.38
C PHE A 375 -12.59 5.45 -23.47
N SER A 376 -13.82 5.62 -23.93
CA SER A 376 -14.50 4.80 -24.95
C SER A 376 -13.70 4.52 -26.23
N TRP A 377 -12.98 5.52 -26.76
CA TRP A 377 -12.22 5.44 -28.00
C TRP A 377 -10.75 5.06 -27.79
N VAL A 378 -10.23 5.17 -26.56
CA VAL A 378 -8.83 4.89 -26.19
C VAL A 378 -8.65 3.38 -26.00
N GLN A 379 -8.63 2.66 -27.13
CA GLN A 379 -8.51 1.20 -27.22
C GLN A 379 -7.07 0.74 -27.46
N GLY A 380 -6.20 1.62 -27.98
CA GLY A 380 -4.78 1.36 -28.19
C GLY A 380 -3.94 1.68 -26.95
N GLU A 381 -2.68 2.04 -27.17
CA GLU A 381 -1.81 2.54 -26.10
C GLU A 381 -2.27 3.89 -25.52
N TYR A 382 -2.03 4.11 -24.22
CA TYR A 382 -2.20 5.41 -23.59
C TYR A 382 -1.13 5.72 -22.54
N ALA A 383 -0.90 7.01 -22.28
CA ALA A 383 -0.11 7.50 -21.16
C ALA A 383 -0.71 8.80 -20.59
N LEU A 384 -0.90 8.85 -19.28
CA LEU A 384 -1.31 10.03 -18.50
C LEU A 384 -0.17 10.43 -17.57
N SER A 385 0.12 11.72 -17.44
CA SER A 385 1.20 12.21 -16.59
C SER A 385 0.86 13.54 -15.90
N LEU A 386 1.45 13.74 -14.71
CA LEU A 386 1.44 15.01 -13.98
C LEU A 386 2.87 15.57 -13.88
N LEU A 387 3.03 16.79 -14.39
CA LEU A 387 4.29 17.50 -14.55
C LEU A 387 4.34 18.66 -13.54
N PRO A 388 5.23 18.61 -12.53
CA PRO A 388 5.28 19.65 -11.50
C PRO A 388 5.74 21.00 -12.08
N ARG A 389 5.19 22.09 -11.56
CA ARG A 389 5.53 23.47 -11.94
C ARG A 389 6.03 24.24 -10.72
N PRO A 390 7.31 24.65 -10.65
CA PRO A 390 7.84 25.37 -9.49
C PRO A 390 7.26 26.79 -9.35
N ASP A 391 6.66 27.32 -10.42
CA ASP A 391 6.03 28.64 -10.50
C ASP A 391 4.50 28.63 -10.24
N ARG A 392 3.86 27.46 -10.07
CA ARG A 392 2.38 27.34 -10.00
C ARG A 392 1.91 26.29 -8.98
N ASP A 393 0.81 26.58 -8.27
CA ASP A 393 0.22 25.67 -7.26
C ASP A 393 -0.35 24.35 -7.84
N ASN A 394 -0.57 24.29 -9.14
CA ASN A 394 -1.13 23.14 -9.84
C ASN A 394 -0.12 22.60 -10.86
N PRO A 395 0.11 21.27 -10.91
CA PRO A 395 0.90 20.66 -11.96
C PRO A 395 0.21 20.85 -13.31
N ASP A 396 1.01 20.85 -14.36
CA ASP A 396 0.48 20.59 -15.70
C ASP A 396 0.18 19.10 -15.85
N TRP A 397 -0.71 18.76 -16.77
CA TRP A 397 -1.00 17.38 -17.15
C TRP A 397 -0.75 17.16 -18.63
N ILE A 398 -0.34 15.94 -18.97
CA ILE A 398 -0.13 15.46 -20.34
C ILE A 398 -0.90 14.13 -20.46
N PHE A 399 -1.78 14.02 -21.44
CA PHE A 399 -2.47 12.79 -21.80
C PHE A 399 -2.20 12.46 -23.27
N VAL A 400 -1.84 11.21 -23.52
CA VAL A 400 -1.44 10.68 -24.82
C VAL A 400 -2.30 9.45 -25.07
N ALA A 401 -2.92 9.37 -26.24
CA ALA A 401 -3.71 8.21 -26.64
C ALA A 401 -3.50 7.86 -28.10
N GLU A 402 -3.37 6.57 -28.38
CA GLU A 402 -3.30 6.04 -29.73
C GLU A 402 -4.66 6.08 -30.43
N LYS A 403 -4.69 6.62 -31.64
CA LYS A 403 -5.85 6.61 -32.54
C LYS A 403 -5.84 5.35 -33.38
N VAL A 404 -6.49 4.31 -32.85
CA VAL A 404 -6.65 3.02 -33.53
C VAL A 404 -7.64 3.17 -34.70
N PRO A 405 -7.28 2.79 -35.95
CA PRO A 405 -8.18 2.88 -37.08
C PRO A 405 -9.49 2.11 -36.88
N GLY A 406 -10.63 2.80 -37.09
CA GLY A 406 -11.97 2.22 -36.90
C GLY A 406 -12.60 2.48 -35.53
N THR A 407 -11.93 3.22 -34.63
CA THR A 407 -12.57 3.82 -33.45
C THR A 407 -13.16 5.19 -33.78
N THR A 408 -13.90 5.79 -32.83
CA THR A 408 -14.52 7.11 -32.97
C THR A 408 -13.58 8.27 -32.58
N ALA A 409 -12.27 8.07 -32.61
CA ALA A 409 -11.30 9.01 -32.04
C ALA A 409 -11.44 10.45 -32.60
N GLU A 410 -11.49 10.61 -33.92
CA GLU A 410 -11.69 11.92 -34.58
C GLU A 410 -13.02 12.57 -34.16
N GLU A 411 -14.12 11.82 -34.15
CA GLU A 411 -15.46 12.31 -33.76
C GLU A 411 -15.49 12.74 -32.29
N SER A 412 -14.84 11.99 -31.40
CA SER A 412 -14.69 12.33 -29.98
C SER A 412 -13.82 13.57 -29.77
N ILE A 413 -12.72 13.74 -30.53
CA ILE A 413 -11.88 14.95 -30.47
C ILE A 413 -12.68 16.18 -30.93
N GLU A 414 -13.42 16.08 -32.05
CA GLU A 414 -14.32 17.15 -32.51
C GLU A 414 -15.45 17.44 -31.51
N HIS A 415 -15.92 16.44 -30.76
CA HIS A 415 -16.89 16.64 -29.69
C HIS A 415 -16.31 17.44 -28.51
N LEU A 416 -15.09 17.12 -28.04
CA LEU A 416 -14.41 17.89 -27.00
C LEU A 416 -14.24 19.37 -27.41
N ASP A 417 -13.93 19.59 -28.68
CA ASP A 417 -13.87 20.90 -29.31
C ASP A 417 -15.24 21.62 -29.25
N ALA A 418 -16.34 20.92 -29.57
CA ALA A 418 -17.69 21.46 -29.46
C ALA A 418 -18.08 21.80 -27.99
N VAL A 419 -17.69 20.98 -27.02
CA VAL A 419 -17.91 21.22 -25.59
C VAL A 419 -17.13 22.45 -25.11
N ALA A 420 -15.86 22.60 -25.51
CA ALA A 420 -15.05 23.77 -25.19
C ALA A 420 -15.70 25.08 -25.72
N LYS A 421 -16.20 25.08 -26.96
CA LYS A 421 -16.99 26.19 -27.53
C LYS A 421 -18.24 26.50 -26.72
N GLN A 422 -19.00 25.49 -26.30
CA GLN A 422 -20.22 25.66 -25.49
C GLN A 422 -19.93 26.28 -24.11
N GLN A 423 -18.73 26.08 -23.56
CA GLN A 423 -18.27 26.70 -22.31
C GLN A 423 -17.69 28.12 -22.47
N GLY A 424 -17.82 28.71 -23.66
CA GLY A 424 -17.32 30.04 -23.97
C GLY A 424 -15.80 30.12 -24.14
N LEU A 425 -15.15 29.00 -24.47
CA LEU A 425 -13.75 29.00 -24.91
C LEU A 425 -13.67 29.25 -26.42
N SER A 426 -12.66 30.00 -26.83
CA SER A 426 -12.28 30.20 -28.23
C SER A 426 -11.29 29.12 -28.63
N ILE A 427 -11.50 28.52 -29.79
CA ILE A 427 -10.62 27.49 -30.35
C ILE A 427 -9.84 28.11 -31.48
N GLY A 428 -8.51 27.98 -31.41
CA GLY A 428 -7.60 28.55 -32.38
C GLY A 428 -6.41 27.66 -32.62
N ASN A 429 -5.96 27.63 -33.87
CA ASN A 429 -4.74 26.95 -34.27
C ASN A 429 -3.55 27.88 -34.01
N LEU A 430 -2.53 27.39 -33.31
CA LEU A 430 -1.30 28.12 -33.03
C LEU A 430 -0.10 27.33 -33.59
N PRO A 431 0.93 28.00 -34.15
CA PRO A 431 2.18 27.35 -34.48
C PRO A 431 3.02 27.09 -33.21
N LEU A 432 3.59 25.90 -33.09
CA LEU A 432 4.53 25.51 -32.04
C LEU A 432 5.68 24.73 -32.70
N GLY A 433 6.81 25.43 -32.93
CA GLY A 433 7.88 24.92 -33.80
C GLY A 433 7.35 24.63 -35.21
N ASP A 434 7.67 23.45 -35.73
CA ASP A 434 7.21 22.97 -37.05
C ASP A 434 5.80 22.32 -37.02
N LYS A 435 5.09 22.40 -35.88
CA LYS A 435 3.77 21.78 -35.69
C LYS A 435 2.68 22.83 -35.50
N THR A 436 1.45 22.45 -35.84
CA THR A 436 0.24 23.21 -35.51
C THR A 436 -0.45 22.54 -34.33
N ILE A 437 -0.76 23.31 -33.30
CA ILE A 437 -1.51 22.87 -32.12
C ILE A 437 -2.89 23.53 -32.12
N THR A 438 -3.90 22.84 -31.61
CA THR A 438 -5.24 23.38 -31.36
C THR A 438 -5.34 23.79 -29.90
N ALA A 439 -5.63 25.05 -29.61
CA ALA A 439 -5.69 25.58 -28.25
C ALA A 439 -7.10 26.05 -27.88
N TRP A 440 -7.59 25.58 -26.72
CA TRP A 440 -8.82 26.06 -26.09
C TRP A 440 -8.48 27.22 -25.14
N THR A 441 -8.93 28.43 -25.48
CA THR A 441 -8.52 29.66 -24.81
C THR A 441 -9.71 30.43 -24.23
N LYS A 442 -9.57 30.97 -23.03
CA LYS A 442 -10.50 31.95 -22.48
C LYS A 442 -9.96 33.35 -22.77
N LEU A 443 -10.70 34.12 -23.57
CA LEU A 443 -10.36 35.51 -23.86
C LEU A 443 -10.84 36.42 -22.73
N LEU A 444 -9.94 37.27 -22.24
CA LEU A 444 -10.19 38.25 -21.18
C LEU A 444 -9.74 39.64 -21.63
N THR A 445 -10.49 40.68 -21.26
CA THR A 445 -10.06 42.07 -21.46
C THR A 445 -9.42 42.59 -20.18
N THR A 446 -8.11 42.86 -20.22
CA THR A 446 -7.35 43.46 -19.11
C THR A 446 -7.02 44.92 -19.41
N SER A 447 -6.87 45.75 -18.37
CA SER A 447 -6.43 47.15 -18.54
C SER A 447 -4.93 47.25 -18.26
N ALA A 448 -4.16 47.77 -19.21
CA ALA A 448 -2.74 48.03 -19.02
C ALA A 448 -2.52 49.51 -18.70
N ILE A 449 -1.93 49.77 -17.53
CA ILE A 449 -1.49 51.11 -17.13
C ILE A 449 -0.16 51.41 -17.83
N THR A 450 -0.22 52.14 -18.94
CA THR A 450 0.97 52.55 -19.72
C THR A 450 1.20 54.04 -19.63
N GLY A 451 1.95 54.46 -18.60
CA GLY A 451 2.26 55.88 -18.40
C GLY A 451 1.09 56.67 -17.80
N LYS A 452 1.18 58.00 -17.86
CA LYS A 452 0.49 58.87 -16.89
C LYS A 452 -0.96 59.25 -17.23
N ASP A 453 -1.48 58.91 -18.42
CA ASP A 453 -2.85 59.28 -18.85
C ASP A 453 -3.54 58.32 -19.85
N ASP A 454 -2.97 57.14 -20.18
CA ASP A 454 -3.60 56.20 -21.14
C ASP A 454 -3.87 54.80 -20.53
N ASN A 455 -5.16 54.49 -20.36
CA ASN A 455 -5.66 53.16 -20.00
C ASN A 455 -5.96 52.36 -21.28
N LEU A 456 -4.96 51.65 -21.81
CA LEU A 456 -5.16 50.79 -22.98
C LEU A 456 -5.78 49.44 -22.56
N LEU A 457 -6.91 49.10 -23.17
CA LEU A 457 -7.49 47.76 -23.06
C LEU A 457 -6.65 46.77 -23.87
N LYS A 458 -6.22 45.68 -23.24
CA LYS A 458 -5.55 44.54 -23.87
C LYS A 458 -6.48 43.34 -23.88
N LEU A 459 -6.38 42.53 -24.94
CA LEU A 459 -6.97 41.20 -24.99
C LEU A 459 -5.90 40.19 -24.56
N GLU A 460 -6.22 39.39 -23.55
CA GLU A 460 -5.37 38.33 -23.02
C GLU A 460 -6.04 36.97 -23.26
N ALA A 461 -5.30 36.03 -23.84
CA ALA A 461 -5.79 34.68 -24.11
C ALA A 461 -5.22 33.70 -23.06
N GLN A 462 -6.07 33.23 -22.16
CA GLN A 462 -5.69 32.23 -21.16
C GLN A 462 -5.95 30.83 -21.69
N VAL A 463 -4.89 30.10 -21.99
CA VAL A 463 -4.96 28.68 -22.37
C VAL A 463 -5.62 27.87 -21.25
N ARG A 464 -6.51 26.95 -21.63
CA ARG A 464 -7.17 26.00 -20.71
C ARG A 464 -6.77 24.56 -21.04
N GLY A 465 -6.65 24.25 -22.33
CA GLY A 465 -6.10 23.01 -22.82
C GLY A 465 -5.55 23.19 -24.24
N VAL A 466 -4.68 22.28 -24.64
CA VAL A 466 -4.05 22.22 -25.97
C VAL A 466 -4.07 20.78 -26.44
N HIS A 467 -4.32 20.52 -27.72
CA HIS A 467 -4.11 19.20 -28.30
C HIS A 467 -3.51 19.24 -29.71
N THR A 468 -2.90 18.13 -30.14
CA THR A 468 -2.36 17.97 -31.50
C THR A 468 -2.14 16.49 -31.84
N ALA A 469 -2.21 16.19 -33.13
CA ALA A 469 -1.92 14.87 -33.68
C ALA A 469 -0.42 14.68 -33.93
N VAL A 470 0.15 13.56 -33.47
CA VAL A 470 1.56 13.20 -33.68
C VAL A 470 1.69 11.72 -34.04
N GLY A 471 1.90 11.45 -35.33
CA GLY A 471 1.88 10.08 -35.84
C GLY A 471 0.50 9.46 -35.70
N ASN A 472 0.42 8.28 -35.08
CA ASN A 472 -0.82 7.60 -34.67
C ASN A 472 -1.40 8.10 -33.33
N TYR A 473 -0.77 9.05 -32.63
CA TYR A 473 -1.25 9.53 -31.33
C TYR A 473 -1.98 10.88 -31.42
N GLU A 474 -2.91 11.10 -30.51
CA GLU A 474 -3.34 12.44 -30.09
C GLU A 474 -2.69 12.76 -28.74
N VAL A 475 -2.10 13.95 -28.62
CA VAL A 475 -1.52 14.46 -27.38
C VAL A 475 -2.40 15.62 -26.90
N PHE A 476 -2.81 15.58 -25.64
CA PHE A 476 -3.55 16.63 -24.94
C PHE A 476 -2.73 17.13 -23.75
N THR A 477 -2.74 18.44 -23.49
CA THR A 477 -2.06 19.05 -22.33
C THR A 477 -2.87 20.20 -21.73
N SER A 478 -2.53 20.59 -20.50
CA SER A 478 -3.09 21.78 -19.83
C SER A 478 -2.55 23.12 -20.35
N SER A 479 -1.36 23.13 -20.94
CA SER A 479 -0.61 24.34 -21.28
C SER A 479 0.21 24.18 -22.57
N ILE A 480 0.63 25.30 -23.16
CA ILE A 480 1.51 25.27 -24.35
C ILE A 480 2.91 24.80 -23.95
N GLU A 481 3.37 25.16 -22.75
CA GLU A 481 4.65 24.74 -22.18
C GLU A 481 4.70 23.21 -22.00
N ALA A 482 3.64 22.60 -21.48
CA ALA A 482 3.54 21.15 -21.36
C ALA A 482 3.43 20.45 -22.74
N MET A 483 2.81 21.10 -23.73
CA MET A 483 2.79 20.60 -25.11
C MET A 483 4.19 20.62 -25.73
N ASP A 484 4.93 21.72 -25.55
CA ASP A 484 6.30 21.84 -26.04
C ASP A 484 7.22 20.78 -25.42
N GLU A 485 7.13 20.57 -24.11
CA GLU A 485 7.85 19.50 -23.40
C GLU A 485 7.44 18.09 -23.85
N ALA A 486 6.15 17.84 -24.13
CA ALA A 486 5.68 16.55 -24.65
C ALA A 486 6.22 16.26 -26.06
N LEU A 487 6.29 17.28 -26.92
CA LEU A 487 6.77 17.19 -28.30
C LEU A 487 8.30 17.08 -28.38
N GLN A 488 9.03 17.80 -27.52
CA GLN A 488 10.48 17.66 -27.34
C GLN A 488 10.86 16.38 -26.57
N GLY A 489 9.89 15.79 -25.85
CA GLY A 489 10.03 14.58 -25.05
C GLY A 489 10.68 13.40 -25.78
N LEU A 490 10.60 13.34 -27.12
CA LEU A 490 11.29 12.34 -27.93
C LEU A 490 12.79 12.21 -27.63
N GLU A 491 13.49 13.28 -27.20
CA GLU A 491 14.88 13.17 -26.74
C GLU A 491 15.01 12.89 -25.23
N ASN A 492 14.19 13.53 -24.40
CA ASN A 492 14.23 13.47 -22.93
C ASN A 492 12.98 12.81 -22.31
N SER A 493 12.60 11.63 -22.81
CA SER A 493 11.37 10.94 -22.39
C SER A 493 11.54 10.12 -21.12
N LEU A 494 10.42 9.85 -20.45
CA LEU A 494 10.37 8.98 -19.27
C LEU A 494 10.90 7.58 -19.56
N VAL A 495 10.60 6.99 -20.73
CA VAL A 495 11.15 5.67 -21.14
C VAL A 495 12.67 5.68 -21.25
N LYS A 496 13.26 6.83 -21.61
CA LYS A 496 14.72 7.02 -21.68
C LYS A 496 15.33 7.33 -20.31
N SER A 497 14.56 7.81 -19.34
CA SER A 497 15.03 8.16 -18.00
C SER A 497 15.54 6.95 -17.21
N ASP A 498 16.74 7.06 -16.65
CA ASP A 498 17.27 6.03 -15.75
C ASP A 498 16.51 5.98 -14.42
N LYS A 499 15.83 7.06 -14.00
CA LYS A 499 14.91 7.03 -12.84
C LYS A 499 13.80 5.99 -13.08
N PHE A 500 13.10 6.12 -14.20
CA PHE A 500 11.99 5.26 -14.58
C PHE A 500 12.43 3.81 -14.84
N LYS A 501 13.49 3.59 -15.63
CA LYS A 501 14.03 2.25 -15.90
C LYS A 501 14.36 1.48 -14.62
N ASN A 502 15.02 2.12 -13.65
CA ASN A 502 15.34 1.47 -12.37
C ASN A 502 14.09 1.21 -11.53
N ALA A 503 13.04 2.04 -11.63
CA ALA A 503 11.79 1.88 -10.90
C ALA A 503 10.90 0.76 -11.47
N ILE A 504 10.94 0.50 -12.78
CA ILE A 504 10.20 -0.62 -13.39
C ILE A 504 10.99 -1.94 -13.51
N ALA A 505 12.32 -1.91 -13.47
CA ALA A 505 13.15 -3.12 -13.62
C ALA A 505 12.87 -4.29 -12.63
N PRO A 506 12.38 -4.05 -11.40
CA PRO A 506 11.95 -5.12 -10.49
C PRO A 506 10.54 -5.69 -10.76
N LEU A 507 9.78 -5.08 -11.68
CA LEU A 507 8.42 -5.48 -12.04
C LEU A 507 8.45 -6.50 -13.20
N PRO A 508 7.37 -7.26 -13.43
CA PRO A 508 7.33 -8.26 -14.50
C PRO A 508 7.41 -7.61 -15.88
N GLU A 509 8.23 -8.16 -16.78
CA GLU A 509 8.32 -7.69 -18.18
C GLU A 509 7.00 -7.86 -18.94
N GLN A 510 6.26 -8.93 -18.63
CA GLN A 510 4.89 -9.15 -19.08
C GLN A 510 3.89 -8.60 -18.06
N ASN A 511 3.14 -7.57 -18.44
CA ASN A 511 2.22 -6.85 -17.55
C ASN A 511 1.04 -6.21 -18.30
N ASP A 512 0.13 -5.55 -17.59
CA ASP A 512 -1.00 -4.81 -18.18
C ASP A 512 -0.81 -3.28 -18.15
N GLY A 513 0.40 -2.81 -17.83
CA GLY A 513 0.72 -1.40 -17.70
C GLY A 513 1.56 -1.06 -16.47
N TYR A 514 1.86 0.23 -16.32
CA TYR A 514 2.64 0.79 -15.23
C TYR A 514 1.97 2.04 -14.65
N LEU A 515 1.91 2.11 -13.32
CA LEU A 515 1.85 3.36 -12.58
C LEU A 515 3.24 3.63 -12.00
N TYR A 516 3.80 4.81 -12.27
CA TYR A 516 5.06 5.31 -11.73
C TYR A 516 4.82 6.64 -11.02
N LEU A 517 5.33 6.76 -9.79
CA LEU A 517 5.30 7.97 -8.98
C LEU A 517 6.73 8.28 -8.51
N ASP A 518 7.29 9.38 -8.98
CA ASP A 518 8.49 10.00 -8.39
C ASP A 518 8.05 10.63 -7.05
N TRP A 519 8.42 10.01 -5.93
CA TRP A 519 7.99 10.47 -4.61
C TRP A 519 8.62 11.83 -4.28
N THR A 520 9.90 12.00 -4.60
CA THR A 520 10.64 13.26 -4.40
C THR A 520 10.01 14.47 -5.09
N GLN A 521 9.33 14.28 -6.22
CA GLN A 521 8.66 15.36 -6.95
C GLN A 521 7.14 15.41 -6.69
N GLY A 522 6.52 14.26 -6.41
CA GLY A 522 5.07 14.11 -6.26
C GLY A 522 4.52 14.22 -4.83
N GLU A 523 5.36 14.12 -3.79
CA GLU A 523 4.94 14.00 -2.39
C GLU A 523 3.87 15.04 -1.97
N THR A 524 4.14 16.33 -2.17
CA THR A 524 3.23 17.43 -1.80
C THR A 524 1.89 17.34 -2.52
N LEU A 525 1.90 16.94 -3.80
CA LEU A 525 0.70 16.81 -4.62
C LEU A 525 -0.15 15.62 -4.17
N ILE A 526 0.48 14.47 -3.94
CA ILE A 526 -0.19 13.24 -3.48
C ILE A 526 -0.76 13.44 -2.07
N LYS A 527 -0.01 14.05 -1.14
CA LYS A 527 -0.50 14.37 0.22
C LYS A 527 -1.69 15.35 0.21
N ARG A 528 -1.82 16.19 -0.83
CA ARG A 528 -2.95 17.11 -1.03
C ARG A 528 -4.19 16.40 -1.62
N GLN A 529 -3.98 15.46 -2.55
CA GLN A 529 -5.08 14.74 -3.23
C GLN A 529 -5.60 13.53 -2.44
N LEU A 530 -4.72 12.85 -1.68
CA LEU A 530 -5.03 11.65 -0.91
C LEU A 530 -4.66 11.84 0.58
N PRO A 531 -5.52 12.49 1.39
CA PRO A 531 -5.24 12.76 2.81
C PRO A 531 -4.91 11.49 3.63
N ILE A 532 -5.42 10.33 3.22
CA ILE A 532 -5.12 9.02 3.83
C ILE A 532 -3.61 8.71 3.87
N VAL A 533 -2.83 9.22 2.90
CA VAL A 533 -1.38 9.03 2.81
C VAL A 533 -0.68 9.61 4.04
N GLN A 534 -1.15 10.75 4.56
CA GLN A 534 -0.61 11.37 5.78
C GLN A 534 -0.83 10.49 7.03
N VAL A 535 -1.92 9.72 7.06
CA VAL A 535 -2.24 8.79 8.16
C VAL A 535 -1.32 7.56 8.11
N VAL A 536 -1.05 7.04 6.91
CA VAL A 536 -0.11 5.90 6.71
C VAL A 536 1.33 6.34 6.99
N GLU A 537 1.72 7.54 6.58
CA GLU A 537 3.03 8.14 6.85
C GLU A 537 3.34 8.24 8.36
N LEU A 538 2.37 8.59 9.20
CA LEU A 538 2.56 8.61 10.66
C LEU A 538 3.00 7.26 11.25
N VAL A 539 2.61 6.16 10.60
CA VAL A 539 2.88 4.78 11.04
C VAL A 539 4.14 4.21 10.38
N ALA A 540 4.40 4.59 9.12
CA ALA A 540 5.50 4.09 8.29
C ALA A 540 6.56 5.15 7.97
N LYS A 541 6.70 6.19 8.82
CA LYS A 541 7.57 7.37 8.60
C LYS A 541 8.98 7.03 8.09
N PRO A 542 9.71 6.04 8.65
CA PRO A 542 11.05 5.70 8.16
C PRO A 542 11.09 5.16 6.72
N LEU A 543 9.98 4.59 6.22
CA LEU A 543 9.85 4.15 4.82
C LEU A 543 9.67 5.36 3.90
N PHE A 544 8.72 6.24 4.23
CA PHE A 544 8.39 7.42 3.42
C PHE A 544 9.52 8.47 3.40
N GLU A 545 10.24 8.67 4.50
CA GLU A 545 11.44 9.53 4.55
C GLU A 545 12.56 9.07 3.60
N HIS A 546 12.58 7.79 3.23
CA HIS A 546 13.55 7.23 2.31
C HIS A 546 12.94 6.87 0.95
N LEU A 547 11.65 7.06 0.71
CA LEU A 547 11.00 6.66 -0.54
C LEU A 547 11.45 7.59 -1.69
N ARG A 548 12.01 7.01 -2.75
CA ARG A 548 12.44 7.71 -3.97
C ARG A 548 11.34 7.64 -5.04
N SER A 549 10.84 6.43 -5.29
CA SER A 549 9.72 6.22 -6.20
C SER A 549 8.85 5.04 -5.75
N LEU A 550 7.60 5.08 -6.17
CA LEU A 550 6.67 3.96 -6.10
C LEU A 550 6.34 3.56 -7.55
N SER A 551 6.40 2.27 -7.87
CA SER A 551 5.92 1.75 -9.14
C SER A 551 5.02 0.55 -8.93
N ILE A 552 3.96 0.44 -9.73
CA ILE A 552 2.92 -0.60 -9.63
C ILE A 552 2.64 -1.14 -11.03
N SER A 553 2.47 -2.45 -11.13
CA SER A 553 2.13 -3.12 -12.38
C SER A 553 1.31 -4.38 -12.09
N SER A 554 0.16 -4.56 -12.75
CA SER A 554 -0.58 -5.84 -12.75
C SER A 554 -0.03 -6.75 -13.83
N TYR A 555 -0.12 -8.06 -13.63
CA TYR A 555 0.43 -9.04 -14.57
C TYR A 555 -0.53 -10.21 -14.79
N GLY A 556 -1.76 -9.85 -15.19
CA GLY A 556 -2.80 -10.80 -15.53
C GLY A 556 -3.57 -11.38 -14.34
N ILE A 557 -4.37 -12.39 -14.66
CA ILE A 557 -5.23 -13.14 -13.74
C ILE A 557 -4.94 -14.61 -13.97
N ASP A 558 -4.71 -15.39 -12.90
CA ASP A 558 -4.62 -16.83 -13.00
C ASP A 558 -5.48 -17.54 -11.95
N ASN A 559 -6.29 -18.51 -12.40
CA ASN A 559 -7.22 -19.26 -11.54
C ASN A 559 -8.10 -18.34 -10.65
N GLY A 560 -8.65 -17.26 -11.22
CA GLY A 560 -9.45 -16.26 -10.49
C GLY A 560 -8.67 -15.38 -9.50
N VAL A 561 -7.33 -15.43 -9.52
CA VAL A 561 -6.47 -14.58 -8.71
C VAL A 561 -5.85 -13.49 -9.58
N GLN A 562 -6.15 -12.22 -9.32
CA GLN A 562 -5.50 -11.09 -9.98
C GLN A 562 -4.17 -10.78 -9.28
N HIS A 563 -3.09 -10.67 -10.05
CA HIS A 563 -1.76 -10.38 -9.52
C HIS A 563 -1.30 -8.96 -9.80
N SER A 564 -0.59 -8.36 -8.85
CA SER A 564 0.15 -7.11 -9.07
C SER A 564 1.43 -7.07 -8.25
N LYS A 565 2.44 -6.36 -8.77
CA LYS A 565 3.72 -6.15 -8.11
C LYS A 565 3.93 -4.65 -7.92
N LEU A 566 4.22 -4.26 -6.68
CA LEU A 566 4.57 -2.92 -6.28
C LEU A 566 6.05 -2.90 -5.90
N PHE A 567 6.76 -1.88 -6.35
CA PHE A 567 8.14 -1.62 -5.97
C PHE A 567 8.24 -0.25 -5.28
N PHE A 568 8.69 -0.28 -4.03
CA PHE A 568 9.04 0.89 -3.24
C PHE A 568 10.54 1.09 -3.36
N GLN A 569 10.97 1.89 -4.34
CA GLN A 569 12.37 2.22 -4.52
C GLN A 569 12.80 3.18 -3.42
N LEU A 570 13.83 2.80 -2.67
CA LEU A 570 14.36 3.63 -1.59
C LEU A 570 15.59 4.40 -2.07
N HIS A 571 15.77 5.60 -1.55
CA HIS A 571 17.03 6.32 -1.66
C HIS A 571 18.15 5.46 -1.09
N ASN A 572 19.23 5.35 -1.86
CA ASN A 572 20.51 5.09 -1.23
C ASN A 572 20.77 6.24 -0.23
N ALA A 573 21.24 5.95 0.99
CA ALA A 573 21.36 6.90 2.10
C ALA A 573 22.45 8.00 1.92
N ASN A 574 22.63 8.51 0.69
CA ASN A 574 23.64 9.49 0.27
C ASN A 574 23.12 10.47 -0.82
N GLU A 575 21.80 10.62 -1.02
CA GLU A 575 21.20 11.59 -1.97
C GLU A 575 20.55 12.81 -1.27
N SER A 576 20.84 13.02 0.03
CA SER A 576 20.44 14.20 0.82
C SER A 576 21.63 15.06 1.26
#